data_AF-A0A538L331-F1
#
_entry.id   AF-A0A538L331-F1
#
_cell.length_a   1.000
_cell.length_b   1.000
_cell.length_c   1.000
_cell.angle_alpha   90.00
_cell.angle_beta   90.00
_cell.angle_gamma   90.00
#
_symmetry.space_group_name_H-M   'P 1'
#
loop_
_entity.id
_entity.type
_entity.pdbx_description
1 polymer ?
#
loop_
_entity_poly.entity_id
_entity_poly.type
_entity_poly.pdbx_seq_one_letter_code
_entity_poly.pdbx_strand_id
1 'polypeptide(L)' 'MELKEKSTVSREDAAARLRAIADELASNNDLVIQRENLRFVAHVPDQVNLKLEFEIEDEGSELEIELTW' A
#
# COMPACT_ATOMS: atom_id res chain seq x y z
N MET A 1 -3.23 9.56 14.26
CA MET A 1 -1.88 9.78 13.69
C MET A 1 -1.96 9.35 12.24
N GLU A 2 -1.48 10.19 11.31
CA GLU A 2 -1.47 9.90 9.88
C GLU A 2 -0.01 9.86 9.41
N LEU A 3 0.36 8.84 8.62
CA LEU A 3 1.67 8.73 7.99
C LEU A 3 1.45 8.66 6.48
N LYS A 4 1.89 9.70 5.77
CA LYS A 4 1.76 9.83 4.33
C LYS A 4 3.14 9.93 3.71
N GLU A 5 3.46 8.99 2.82
CA GLU A 5 4.66 9.03 2.00
C GLU A 5 4.23 9.11 0.53
N LYS A 6 4.76 10.10 -0.18
CA LYS A 6 4.60 10.24 -1.63
C LYS A 6 5.99 10.41 -2.23
N SER A 7 6.36 9.50 -3.11
CA SER A 7 7.63 9.53 -3.83
C SER A 7 7.40 9.05 -5.27
N THR A 8 8.21 9.57 -6.19
CA THR A 8 8.22 9.08 -7.58
C THR A 8 9.24 7.96 -7.66
N VAL A 9 8.79 6.76 -8.01
CA VAL A 9 9.61 5.55 -8.12
C VAL A 9 9.49 4.94 -9.52
N SER A 10 10.37 4.00 -9.87
CA SER A 10 10.22 3.22 -11.11
C SER A 10 9.00 2.29 -11.04
N ARG A 11 8.53 1.79 -12.19
CA ARG A 11 7.42 0.82 -12.23
C ARG A 11 7.81 -0.49 -11.54
N GLU A 12 9.06 -0.89 -11.66
CA GLU A 12 9.63 -2.08 -11.08
C GLU A 12 9.69 -1.98 -9.55
N ASP A 13 10.10 -0.83 -9.01
CA ASP A 13 10.13 -0.58 -7.56
C ASP A 13 8.71 -0.52 -6.98
N ALA A 14 7.77 0.11 -7.69
CA ALA A 14 6.36 0.10 -7.29
C ALA A 14 5.79 -1.32 -7.23
N ALA A 15 6.06 -2.15 -8.25
CA ALA A 15 5.63 -3.54 -8.29
C ALA A 15 6.27 -4.36 -7.15
N ALA A 16 7.56 -4.16 -6.87
CA ALA A 16 8.25 -4.82 -5.77
C ALA A 16 7.63 -4.44 -4.41
N ARG A 17 7.30 -3.17 -4.20
CA ARG A 17 6.64 -2.70 -2.98
C ARG A 17 5.25 -3.30 -2.81
N LEU A 18 4.43 -3.33 -3.87
CA LEU A 18 3.11 -3.95 -3.85
C LEU A 18 3.18 -5.45 -3.53
N ARG A 19 4.17 -6.15 -4.09
CA ARG A 19 4.41 -7.56 -3.77
C ARG A 19 4.73 -7.76 -2.28
N ALA A 20 5.63 -6.94 -1.72
CA ALA A 20 5.97 -7.03 -0.31
C ALA A 20 4.76 -6.80 0.60
N ILE A 21 3.87 -5.85 0.27
CA ILE A 21 2.59 -5.66 0.99
C ILE A 21 1.76 -6.93 0.94
N ALA A 22 1.60 -7.54 -0.24
CA ALA A 22 0.82 -8.75 -0.41
C ALA A 22 1.38 -9.93 0.42
N ASP A 23 2.71 -10.09 0.43
CA ASP A 23 3.36 -11.15 1.21
C ASP A 23 3.23 -10.93 2.73
N GLU A 24 3.32 -9.67 3.18
CA GLU A 24 3.07 -9.29 4.59
C GLU A 24 1.66 -9.67 5.04
N LEU A 25 0.64 -9.23 4.28
CA LEU A 25 -0.77 -9.53 4.54
C LEU A 25 -1.03 -11.04 4.57
N ALA A 26 -0.44 -11.80 3.65
CA ALA A 26 -0.68 -13.25 3.54
C ALA A 26 -0.01 -14.10 4.65
N SER A 27 1.05 -13.58 5.29
CA SER A 27 1.87 -14.38 6.20
C SER A 27 1.38 -14.41 7.64
N ASN A 28 0.92 -13.27 8.18
CA ASN A 28 0.50 -13.14 9.59
C ASN A 28 -0.59 -12.09 9.81
N ASN A 29 -1.25 -11.63 8.75
CA ASN A 29 -2.21 -10.54 8.80
C ASN A 29 -1.66 -9.25 9.45
N ASP A 30 -0.38 -8.96 9.30
CA ASP A 30 0.26 -7.77 9.85
C ASP A 30 0.94 -7.00 8.71
N LEU A 31 0.77 -5.67 8.71
CA LEU A 31 1.45 -4.76 7.80
C LEU A 31 2.56 -4.01 8.54
N VAL A 32 3.78 -4.03 8.01
CA VAL A 32 4.91 -3.33 8.62
C VAL A 32 5.16 -2.02 7.90
N ILE A 33 5.10 -0.91 8.64
CA ILE A 33 5.41 0.42 8.12
C ILE A 33 6.68 0.92 8.82
N GLN A 34 7.72 1.19 8.04
CA GLN A 34 8.99 1.72 8.53
C GLN A 34 9.18 3.15 8.06
N ARG A 35 9.55 4.05 8.97
CA ARG A 35 9.95 5.42 8.65
C ARG A 35 11.10 5.83 9.55
N GLU A 36 12.25 6.13 8.96
CA GLU A 36 13.49 6.45 9.68
C GLU A 36 13.79 5.38 10.76
N ASN A 37 13.74 5.75 12.04
CA ASN A 37 13.98 4.86 13.17
C ASN A 37 12.68 4.33 13.82
N LEU A 38 11.52 4.58 13.20
CA LEU A 38 10.21 4.15 13.69
C LEU A 38 9.72 2.95 12.88
N ARG A 39 9.27 1.91 13.59
CA ARG A 39 8.63 0.73 13.02
C ARG A 39 7.24 0.59 13.64
N PHE A 40 6.22 0.62 12.79
CA PHE A 40 4.84 0.35 13.15
C PHE A 40 4.44 -1.02 12.60
N VAL A 41 3.63 -1.74 13.37
CA VAL A 41 2.98 -2.98 12.95
C VAL A 41 1.49 -2.75 13.08
N ALA A 42 0.77 -2.83 11.97
CA ALA A 42 -0.67 -2.70 11.94
C ALA A 42 -1.28 -4.09 11.75
N HIS A 43 -2.10 -4.52 12.72
CA HIS A 43 -2.85 -5.76 12.59
C HIS A 43 -4.02 -5.55 11.62
N VAL A 44 -4.16 -6.49 10.69
CA VAL A 44 -5.17 -6.51 9.63
C VAL A 44 -6.15 -7.65 9.93
N PRO A 45 -7.47 -7.43 9.92
CA PRO A 45 -8.41 -8.52 10.12
C PRO A 45 -8.49 -9.47 8.91
N ASP A 46 -9.07 -10.66 9.12
CA ASP A 46 -9.28 -11.67 8.07
C ASP A 46 -10.15 -11.18 6.89
N GLN A 47 -10.91 -10.10 7.09
CA GLN A 47 -11.73 -9.46 6.06
C GLN A 47 -11.46 -7.97 6.01
N VAL A 48 -11.21 -7.48 4.80
CA VAL A 48 -10.87 -6.08 4.51
C VAL A 48 -11.72 -5.58 3.36
N ASN A 49 -11.93 -4.27 3.30
CA ASN A 49 -12.50 -3.64 2.11
C ASN A 49 -11.35 -3.29 1.17
N LEU A 50 -11.38 -3.84 -0.04
CA LEU A 50 -10.44 -3.52 -1.11
C LEU A 50 -11.15 -2.68 -2.17
N LYS A 51 -10.57 -1.52 -2.48
CA LYS A 51 -11.01 -0.63 -3.53
C LYS A 51 -9.91 -0.53 -4.58
N LEU A 52 -10.29 -0.67 -5.85
CA LEU A 52 -9.43 -0.54 -7.01
C LEU A 52 -10.09 0.44 -7.97
N GLU A 53 -9.47 1.59 -8.18
CA GLU A 53 -9.96 2.61 -9.11
C GLU A 53 -8.92 2.91 -10.17
N PHE A 54 -9.39 3.07 -11.40
CA PHE A 54 -8.57 3.44 -12.53
C PHE A 54 -9.26 4.57 -13.28
N GLU A 55 -8.57 5.69 -13.39
CA GLU A 55 -9.09 6.91 -13.99
C GLU A 55 -8.20 7.33 -15.16
N ILE A 56 -8.83 7.85 -16.21
CA ILE A 56 -8.15 8.44 -17.36
C ILE A 56 -8.66 9.87 -17.49
N GLU A 57 -7.74 10.82 -17.37
CA GLU A 57 -8.00 12.26 -17.49
C GLU A 57 -7.04 12.89 -18.51
N ASP A 58 -7.25 14.17 -18.84
CA ASP A 58 -6.42 14.89 -19.81
C ASP A 58 -4.94 15.00 -19.35
N GLU A 59 -4.70 14.94 -18.03
CA GLU A 59 -3.36 15.04 -17.43
C GLU A 59 -2.65 13.68 -17.26
N GLY A 60 -3.34 12.56 -17.53
CA GLY A 60 -2.73 11.22 -17.46
C GLY A 60 -3.69 10.11 -17.07
N SER A 61 -3.11 9.01 -16.58
CA SER A 61 -3.87 7.89 -16.02
C SER A 61 -3.44 7.65 -14.59
N GLU A 62 -4.41 7.38 -13.72
CA GLU A 62 -4.20 7.11 -12.30
C GLU A 62 -4.76 5.73 -11.95
N LEU A 63 -4.00 4.99 -11.15
CA LEU A 63 -4.43 3.72 -10.54
C LEU A 63 -4.33 3.88 -9.04
N GLU A 64 -5.46 3.82 -8.35
CA GLU A 64 -5.52 3.83 -6.89
C GLU A 64 -5.88 2.44 -6.36
N ILE A 65 -5.11 1.99 -5.37
CA ILE A 65 -5.36 0.75 -4.62
C ILE A 65 -5.49 1.15 -3.16
N GLU A 66 -6.68 0.94 -2.58
CA GLU A 66 -6.98 1.30 -1.20
C GLU A 66 -7.46 0.07 -0.42
N LEU A 67 -6.94 -0.12 0.79
CA LEU A 67 -7.32 -1.18 1.71
C LEU A 67 -7.75 -0.56 3.05
N THR A 68 -8.96 -0.88 3.53
CA THR A 68 -9.50 -0.32 4.79
C THR A 68 -10.08 -1.39 5.70
N TRP A 69 -9.91 -1.16 7.02
CA TRP A 69 -10.42 -1.98 8.12
C TRP A 69 -10.59 -1.18 9.41
#